data_AF-A0A8S8YME0-F1
#
_entry.id   AF-A0A8S8YME0-F1
#
_cell.length_a   1.000
_cell.length_b   1.000
_cell.length_c   1.000
_cell.angle_alpha   90.00
_cell.angle_beta   90.00
_cell.angle_gamma   90.00
#
_symmetry.space_group_name_H-M   'P 1'
#
loop_
_entity.id
_entity.type
_entity.pdbx_description
1 polymer ?
#
loop_
_entity_poly.entity_id
_entity_poly.type
_entity_poly.pdbx_seq_one_letter_code
_entity_poly.pdbx_strand_id
1 'polypeptide(L)'
;MEWLILGQVIFSLLLLVPVFYWIMINSSKPSTPEIKEVSLAEKKICVILPMRNEISNVERKLSSMIREILPHPLVELIVADSDSEDGTKDVAKEILEESALEDDRWKIMSFDVRGKNVALNGVLETIDSDIIVISDADAFVSPGWLEIVCSRMEEREIGVVSGIEREILADYQGFDDYYRGKSNRLRILESDIDSTPCSRGQHPSMEGICARLIQT
;
A
#
# COMPACT_ATOMS: atom_id res chain seq x y z
N MET A 1 -6.80 30.31 42.52
CA MET A 1 -8.12 30.01 41.95
C MET A 1 -8.12 30.17 40.42
N GLU A 2 -7.56 31.25 39.87
CA GLU A 2 -7.54 31.51 38.42
C GLU A 2 -6.94 30.37 37.58
N TRP A 3 -5.81 29.79 38.00
CA TRP A 3 -5.17 28.65 37.30
C TRP A 3 -6.04 27.39 37.28
N LEU A 4 -6.87 27.16 38.29
CA LEU A 4 -7.77 26.00 38.33
C LEU A 4 -8.92 26.17 37.34
N ILE A 5 -9.46 27.40 37.23
CA ILE A 5 -10.50 27.73 36.25
C ILE A 5 -9.93 27.59 34.83
N LEU A 6 -8.75 28.13 34.58
CA LEU A 6 -8.08 28.01 33.28
C LEU A 6 -7.83 26.54 32.91
N GLY A 7 -7.33 25.73 33.85
CA GLY A 7 -7.13 24.30 33.65
C GLY A 7 -8.43 23.55 33.32
N GLN A 8 -9.52 23.88 34.01
CA GLN A 8 -10.84 23.29 33.75
C GLN A 8 -11.40 23.67 32.37
N VAL A 9 -11.21 24.92 31.94
CA VAL A 9 -11.63 25.38 30.61
C VAL A 9 -10.83 24.67 29.52
N ILE A 10 -9.51 24.58 29.64
CA ILE A 10 -8.66 23.86 28.68
C ILE A 10 -9.06 22.38 28.60
N PHE A 11 -9.24 21.72 29.75
CA PHE A 11 -9.67 20.32 29.78
C PHE A 11 -11.03 20.11 29.11
N SER A 12 -11.98 21.03 29.34
CA SER A 12 -13.31 20.98 28.72
C SER A 12 -13.23 21.19 27.21
N LEU A 13 -12.38 22.10 26.72
CA LEU A 13 -12.13 22.29 25.28
C LEU A 13 -11.49 21.05 24.64
N LEU A 14 -10.55 20.40 25.32
CA LEU A 14 -9.94 19.16 24.84
C LEU A 14 -10.96 18.02 24.71
N LEU A 15 -11.96 17.94 25.60
CA LEU A 15 -13.03 16.95 25.50
C LEU A 15 -14.00 17.21 24.33
N LEU A 16 -14.08 18.43 23.81
CA LEU A 16 -14.91 18.74 22.64
C LEU A 16 -14.31 18.19 21.34
N VAL A 17 -12.99 18.03 21.25
CA VAL A 17 -12.30 17.52 20.06
C VAL A 17 -12.79 16.11 19.66
N PRO A 18 -12.77 15.08 20.53
CA PRO A 18 -13.25 13.74 20.17
C PRO A 18 -14.76 13.71 19.90
N VAL A 19 -15.55 14.57 20.58
CA VAL A 19 -17.00 14.67 20.34
C VAL A 19 -17.28 15.24 18.96
N PHE A 20 -16.58 16.32 18.58
CA PHE A 20 -16.71 16.93 17.26
C PHE A 20 -16.27 15.97 16.15
N TYR A 21 -15.13 15.30 16.33
CA TYR A 21 -14.66 14.26 15.41
C TYR A 21 -15.68 13.12 15.26
N TRP A 22 -16.26 12.63 16.37
CA TRP A 22 -17.30 11.61 16.33
C TRP A 22 -18.55 12.08 15.58
N ILE A 23 -18.98 13.34 15.76
CA ILE A 23 -20.11 13.91 15.01
C ILE A 23 -19.79 13.98 13.52
N MET A 24 -18.59 14.44 13.14
CA MET A 24 -18.16 14.51 11.73
C MET A 24 -18.21 13.12 11.07
N ILE A 25 -17.54 12.13 11.66
CA ILE A 25 -17.48 10.76 11.10
C ILE A 25 -18.87 10.12 10.99
N ASN A 26 -19.77 10.35 11.95
CA ASN A 26 -21.11 9.75 11.88
C ASN A 26 -22.09 10.50 10.96
N SER A 27 -21.79 11.76 10.62
CA SER A 27 -22.60 12.57 9.70
C SER A 27 -22.14 12.46 8.25
N SER A 28 -20.88 12.08 8.03
CA SER A 28 -20.31 11.87 6.70
C SER A 28 -20.74 10.52 6.09
N LYS A 29 -20.82 10.51 4.76
CA LYS A 29 -21.03 9.29 3.96
C LYS A 29 -19.84 9.11 3.04
N PRO A 30 -19.39 7.87 2.80
CA PRO A 30 -18.26 7.62 1.92
C PRO A 30 -18.61 8.08 0.50
N SER A 31 -17.69 8.80 -0.12
CA SER A 31 -17.79 9.19 -1.51
C SER A 31 -17.53 7.99 -2.40
N THR A 32 -18.22 7.90 -3.53
CA THR A 32 -17.86 6.95 -4.59
C THR A 32 -16.84 7.65 -5.49
N PRO A 33 -15.58 7.22 -5.47
CA PRO A 33 -14.55 7.88 -6.25
C PRO A 33 -14.72 7.57 -7.74
N GLU A 34 -14.58 8.59 -8.56
CA GLU A 34 -14.56 8.47 -10.02
C GLU A 34 -13.19 7.95 -10.46
N ILE A 35 -13.17 6.92 -11.30
CA ILE A 35 -11.93 6.44 -11.92
C ILE A 35 -11.70 7.29 -13.15
N LYS A 36 -10.67 8.13 -13.12
CA LYS A 36 -10.23 8.92 -14.28
C LYS A 36 -9.45 8.00 -15.21
N GLU A 37 -9.64 8.17 -16.53
CA GLU A 37 -8.76 7.53 -17.52
C GLU A 37 -7.33 8.06 -17.35
N VAL A 38 -6.37 7.15 -17.23
CA VAL A 38 -4.96 7.48 -16.99
C VAL A 38 -4.13 7.02 -18.15
N SER A 39 -3.26 7.90 -18.63
CA SER A 39 -2.16 7.50 -19.50
C SER A 39 -0.99 7.04 -18.62
N LEU A 40 -0.91 5.73 -18.35
CA LEU A 40 0.25 5.10 -17.73
C LEU A 40 1.52 5.19 -18.60
N ALA A 41 1.38 5.64 -19.85
CA ALA A 41 2.47 5.76 -20.81
C ALA A 41 3.43 6.93 -20.54
N GLU A 42 3.13 7.80 -19.56
CA GLU A 42 3.91 9.02 -19.31
C GLU A 42 4.61 9.07 -17.95
N LYS A 43 4.32 8.13 -17.03
CA LYS A 43 4.89 8.12 -15.66
C LYS A 43 5.78 6.91 -15.44
N LYS A 44 6.96 7.14 -14.86
CA LYS A 44 7.84 6.08 -14.35
C LYS A 44 7.30 5.56 -13.03
N ILE A 45 7.05 4.26 -12.96
CA ILE A 45 6.48 3.63 -11.76
C ILE A 45 7.40 2.49 -11.32
N CYS A 46 7.82 2.51 -10.07
CA CYS A 46 8.58 1.42 -9.47
C CYS A 46 7.70 0.63 -8.50
N VAL A 47 7.51 -0.66 -8.77
CA VAL A 47 6.86 -1.60 -7.87
C VAL A 47 7.93 -2.31 -7.05
N ILE A 48 7.91 -2.12 -5.74
CA ILE A 48 8.83 -2.75 -4.79
C ILE A 48 8.13 -3.91 -4.10
N LEU A 49 8.74 -5.08 -4.17
CA LEU A 49 8.29 -6.31 -3.54
C LEU A 49 9.31 -6.76 -2.49
N PRO A 50 9.17 -6.35 -1.21
CA PRO A 50 10.00 -6.89 -0.14
C PRO A 50 9.69 -8.37 0.11
N MET A 51 10.72 -9.20 0.11
CA MET A 51 10.61 -10.64 0.31
C MET A 51 11.63 -11.12 1.34
N ARG A 52 11.20 -12.03 2.21
CA ARG A 52 12.08 -12.77 3.11
C ARG A 52 11.44 -14.08 3.52
N ASN A 53 12.04 -15.19 3.10
CA ASN A 53 11.51 -16.53 3.37
C ASN A 53 10.04 -16.69 2.91
N GLU A 54 9.77 -16.31 1.67
CA GLU A 54 8.43 -16.25 1.06
C GLU A 54 8.27 -17.28 -0.06
N ILE A 55 8.95 -18.43 0.06
CA ILE A 55 8.98 -19.48 -0.97
C ILE A 55 7.58 -20.01 -1.33
N SER A 56 6.63 -19.99 -0.39
CA SER A 56 5.25 -20.40 -0.62
C SER A 56 4.42 -19.37 -1.41
N ASN A 57 4.86 -18.10 -1.44
CA ASN A 57 4.12 -16.99 -2.03
C ASN A 57 4.75 -16.45 -3.32
N VAL A 58 6.07 -16.63 -3.49
CA VAL A 58 6.86 -16.02 -4.57
C VAL A 58 6.30 -16.26 -5.96
N GLU A 59 5.95 -17.51 -6.27
CA GLU A 59 5.44 -17.89 -7.60
C GLU A 59 4.13 -17.17 -7.93
N ARG A 60 3.15 -17.29 -7.01
CA ARG A 60 1.85 -16.63 -7.14
C ARG A 60 2.02 -15.12 -7.25
N LYS A 61 2.84 -14.54 -6.38
CA LYS A 61 2.97 -13.09 -6.25
C LYS A 61 3.64 -12.48 -7.47
N LEU A 62 4.78 -13.00 -7.89
CA LEU A 62 5.48 -12.53 -9.09
C LEU A 62 4.63 -12.73 -10.34
N SER A 63 3.99 -13.89 -10.50
CA SER A 63 3.07 -14.11 -11.63
C SER A 63 1.95 -13.08 -11.69
N SER A 64 1.39 -12.69 -10.54
CA SER A 64 0.36 -11.65 -10.47
C SER A 64 0.91 -10.26 -10.80
N MET A 65 2.10 -9.91 -10.30
CA MET A 65 2.72 -8.61 -10.54
C MET A 65 3.16 -8.47 -12.00
N ILE A 66 3.81 -9.49 -12.56
CA ILE A 66 4.23 -9.52 -13.97
C ILE A 66 3.04 -9.29 -14.90
N ARG A 67 1.92 -9.98 -14.68
CA ARG A 67 0.71 -9.79 -15.49
C ARG A 67 0.15 -8.37 -15.45
N GLU A 68 0.23 -7.72 -14.29
CA GLU A 68 -0.21 -6.33 -14.14
C GLU A 68 0.77 -5.35 -14.79
N ILE A 69 2.07 -5.59 -14.67
CA ILE A 69 3.14 -4.68 -15.12
C ILE A 69 3.39 -4.76 -16.63
N LEU A 70 3.20 -5.95 -17.22
CA LEU A 70 3.52 -6.22 -18.63
C LEU A 70 2.91 -5.23 -19.63
N PRO A 71 1.63 -4.80 -19.51
CA PRO A 71 1.01 -3.86 -20.44
C PRO A 71 1.55 -2.41 -20.34
N HIS A 72 2.33 -2.08 -19.31
CA HIS A 72 2.73 -0.71 -19.00
C HIS A 72 4.25 -0.54 -19.09
N PRO A 73 4.79 -0.02 -20.21
CA PRO A 73 6.23 -0.06 -20.50
C PRO A 73 7.11 0.73 -19.53
N LEU A 74 6.58 1.76 -18.85
CA LEU A 74 7.32 2.59 -17.89
C LEU A 74 7.28 2.06 -16.45
N VAL A 75 6.80 0.84 -16.26
CA VAL A 75 6.67 0.22 -14.95
C VAL A 75 7.78 -0.81 -14.75
N GLU A 76 8.54 -0.65 -13.68
CA GLU A 76 9.62 -1.54 -13.26
C GLU A 76 9.27 -2.31 -11.98
N LEU A 77 9.86 -3.49 -11.80
CA LEU A 77 9.68 -4.34 -10.63
C LEU A 77 11.01 -4.57 -9.90
N ILE A 78 11.09 -4.14 -8.63
CA ILE A 78 12.24 -4.42 -7.77
C ILE A 78 11.84 -5.40 -6.67
N VAL A 79 12.42 -6.59 -6.69
CA VAL A 79 12.33 -7.55 -5.59
C VAL A 79 13.43 -7.22 -4.57
N ALA A 80 13.02 -6.87 -3.36
CA ALA A 80 13.92 -6.53 -2.26
C ALA A 80 14.05 -7.74 -1.31
N ASP A 81 15.07 -8.57 -1.55
CA ASP A 81 15.34 -9.78 -0.77
C ASP A 81 16.11 -9.44 0.52
N SER A 82 15.51 -9.72 1.67
CA SER A 82 16.06 -9.37 2.99
C SER A 82 16.65 -10.61 3.69
N ASP A 83 17.72 -11.18 3.13
CA ASP A 83 18.43 -12.34 3.69
C ASP A 83 17.53 -13.58 3.80
N SER A 84 17.00 -14.03 2.65
CA SER A 84 16.24 -15.29 2.55
C SER A 84 17.16 -16.51 2.58
N GLU A 85 16.75 -17.56 3.30
CA GLU A 85 17.50 -18.82 3.46
C GLU A 85 16.78 -20.04 2.86
N ASP A 86 15.57 -19.84 2.32
CA ASP A 86 14.66 -20.91 1.85
C ASP A 86 14.62 -21.07 0.32
N GLY A 87 15.51 -20.38 -0.41
CA GLY A 87 15.53 -20.38 -1.88
C GLY A 87 14.59 -19.37 -2.54
N THR A 88 13.89 -18.51 -1.76
CA THR A 88 12.97 -17.49 -2.31
C THR A 88 13.63 -16.64 -3.41
N LYS A 89 14.88 -16.23 -3.20
CA LYS A 89 15.65 -15.42 -4.15
C LYS A 89 15.88 -16.14 -5.49
N ASP A 90 16.26 -17.41 -5.43
CA ASP A 90 16.60 -18.18 -6.63
C ASP A 90 15.35 -18.43 -7.47
N VAL A 91 14.23 -18.79 -6.82
CA VAL A 91 12.94 -18.94 -7.49
C VAL A 91 12.43 -17.62 -8.07
N ALA A 92 12.57 -16.51 -7.33
CA ALA A 92 12.21 -15.20 -7.84
C ALA A 92 12.99 -14.85 -9.11
N LYS A 93 14.28 -15.18 -9.13
CA LYS A 93 15.16 -14.95 -10.28
C LYS A 93 14.74 -15.79 -11.48
N GLU A 94 14.52 -17.09 -11.29
CA GLU A 94 14.07 -18.00 -12.34
C GLU A 94 12.77 -17.51 -13.00
N ILE A 95 11.77 -17.14 -12.18
CA ILE A 95 10.49 -16.63 -12.68
C ILE A 95 10.66 -15.35 -13.51
N LEU A 96 11.53 -14.44 -13.08
CA LEU A 96 11.75 -13.16 -13.76
C LEU A 96 12.52 -13.36 -15.08
N GLU A 97 13.55 -14.21 -15.09
CA GLU A 97 14.32 -14.57 -16.28
C GLU A 97 13.46 -15.30 -17.34
N GLU A 98 12.48 -16.10 -16.92
CA GLU A 98 11.53 -16.77 -17.82
C GLU A 98 10.33 -15.89 -18.23
N SER A 99 10.19 -14.71 -17.63
CA SER A 99 9.04 -13.84 -17.87
C SER A 99 9.12 -13.10 -19.21
N ALA A 100 7.99 -12.52 -19.63
CA ALA A 100 7.94 -11.65 -20.80
C ALA A 100 8.36 -10.19 -20.48
N LEU A 101 8.77 -9.89 -19.24
CA LEU A 101 9.31 -8.57 -18.91
C LEU A 101 10.74 -8.46 -19.44
N GLU A 102 11.07 -7.30 -20.00
CA GLU A 102 12.43 -6.99 -20.46
C GLU A 102 13.40 -6.96 -19.26
N ASP A 103 14.64 -7.40 -19.48
CA ASP A 103 15.66 -7.54 -18.42
C ASP A 103 16.01 -6.23 -17.69
N ASP A 104 15.76 -5.09 -18.32
CA ASP A 104 15.96 -3.76 -17.74
C ASP A 104 14.74 -3.25 -16.95
N ARG A 105 13.61 -3.97 -16.98
CA ARG A 105 12.37 -3.63 -16.27
C ARG A 105 12.19 -4.39 -14.95
N TRP A 106 13.16 -5.21 -14.55
CA TRP A 106 13.15 -5.86 -13.26
C TRP A 106 14.53 -5.94 -12.62
N LYS A 107 14.56 -6.02 -11.29
CA LYS A 107 15.80 -6.19 -10.52
C LYS A 107 15.54 -6.95 -9.24
N ILE A 108 16.51 -7.76 -8.83
CA ILE A 108 16.57 -8.33 -7.49
C ILE A 108 17.69 -7.64 -6.72
N MET A 109 17.36 -7.00 -5.60
CA MET A 109 18.30 -6.39 -4.67
C MET A 109 18.33 -7.22 -3.39
N SER A 110 19.50 -7.78 -3.05
CA SER A 110 19.70 -8.53 -1.82
C SER A 110 20.32 -7.65 -0.74
N PHE A 111 19.83 -7.82 0.48
CA PHE A 111 20.29 -7.13 1.67
C PHE A 111 20.68 -8.15 2.74
N ASP A 112 21.91 -8.09 3.21
CA ASP A 112 22.44 -9.01 4.25
C ASP A 112 21.84 -8.74 5.64
N VAL A 113 21.22 -7.57 5.83
CA VAL A 113 20.60 -7.17 7.09
C VAL A 113 19.11 -7.45 7.04
N ARG A 114 18.66 -8.31 7.96
CA ARG A 114 17.25 -8.66 8.13
C ARG A 114 16.41 -7.44 8.51
N GLY A 115 15.36 -7.20 7.75
CA GLY A 115 14.30 -6.26 8.11
C GLY A 115 13.65 -5.63 6.88
N LYS A 116 12.32 -5.67 6.82
CA LYS A 116 11.52 -5.05 5.75
C LYS A 116 11.95 -3.60 5.49
N ASN A 117 12.06 -2.80 6.54
CA ASN A 117 12.41 -1.38 6.41
C ASN A 117 13.85 -1.17 5.92
N VAL A 118 14.78 -2.09 6.26
CA VAL A 118 16.17 -1.98 5.80
C VAL A 118 16.23 -2.22 4.29
N ALA A 119 15.58 -3.30 3.83
CA ALA A 119 15.49 -3.60 2.40
C ALA A 119 14.73 -2.50 1.63
N LEU A 120 13.60 -2.02 2.15
CA LEU A 120 12.85 -0.93 1.54
C LEU A 120 13.68 0.35 1.43
N ASN A 121 14.32 0.80 2.51
CA ASN A 121 15.15 2.00 2.49
C ASN A 121 16.30 1.87 1.49
N GLY A 122 16.97 0.72 1.46
CA GLY A 122 18.06 0.48 0.51
C GLY A 122 17.61 0.46 -0.94
N VAL A 123 16.39 0.03 -1.23
CA VAL A 123 15.79 0.16 -2.57
C VAL A 123 15.42 1.61 -2.88
N LEU A 124 14.76 2.30 -1.94
CA LEU A 124 14.32 3.70 -2.10
C LEU A 124 15.48 4.67 -2.38
N GLU A 125 16.69 4.38 -1.92
CA GLU A 125 17.90 5.16 -2.22
C GLU A 125 18.36 5.07 -3.69
N THR A 126 17.84 4.10 -4.46
CA THR A 126 18.29 3.79 -5.82
C THR A 126 17.27 4.10 -6.91
N ILE A 127 16.04 4.44 -6.55
CA ILE A 127 14.93 4.61 -7.50
C ILE A 127 14.81 6.07 -7.96
N ASP A 128 14.61 6.24 -9.27
CA ASP A 128 14.19 7.50 -9.92
C ASP A 128 12.85 7.26 -10.63
N SER A 129 11.76 7.32 -9.86
CA SER A 129 10.38 7.08 -10.34
C SER A 129 9.42 8.13 -9.80
N ASP A 130 8.40 8.45 -10.59
CA ASP A 130 7.35 9.41 -10.22
C ASP A 130 6.42 8.83 -9.15
N ILE A 131 6.13 7.52 -9.26
CA ILE A 131 5.27 6.77 -8.33
C ILE A 131 6.03 5.56 -7.83
N ILE A 132 6.04 5.39 -6.50
CA ILE A 132 6.55 4.18 -5.87
C ILE A 132 5.39 3.40 -5.28
N VAL A 133 5.32 2.13 -5.64
CA VAL A 133 4.33 1.18 -5.15
C VAL A 133 5.02 0.15 -4.28
N ILE A 134 4.53 -0.09 -3.08
CA ILE A 134 5.03 -1.12 -2.17
C ILE A 134 3.90 -2.14 -1.96
N SER A 135 4.21 -3.40 -2.24
CA SER A 135 3.31 -4.52 -1.98
C SER A 135 4.09 -5.65 -1.32
N ASP A 136 3.53 -6.23 -0.26
CA ASP A 136 4.11 -7.38 0.42
C ASP A 136 3.90 -8.68 -0.38
N ALA A 137 4.78 -9.65 -0.11
CA ALA A 137 4.86 -10.92 -0.80
C ALA A 137 3.63 -11.81 -0.61
N ASP A 138 3.03 -11.78 0.58
CA ASP A 138 1.94 -12.64 1.00
C ASP A 138 0.56 -12.15 0.54
N ALA A 139 0.45 -10.90 0.11
CA ALA A 139 -0.86 -10.32 -0.20
C ALA A 139 -1.43 -10.73 -1.55
N PHE A 140 -2.76 -10.63 -1.61
CA PHE A 140 -3.51 -10.68 -2.85
C PHE A 140 -3.78 -9.25 -3.32
N VAL A 141 -3.80 -9.03 -4.62
CA VAL A 141 -4.10 -7.71 -5.18
C VAL A 141 -5.08 -7.91 -6.31
N SER A 142 -6.17 -7.14 -6.29
CA SER A 142 -7.22 -7.29 -7.30
C SER A 142 -6.68 -6.85 -8.67
N PRO A 143 -7.00 -7.55 -9.78
CA PRO A 143 -6.59 -7.13 -11.11
C PRO A 143 -6.98 -5.68 -11.44
N GLY A 144 -6.12 -4.94 -12.14
CA GLY A 144 -6.34 -3.52 -12.46
C GLY A 144 -6.05 -2.55 -11.31
N TRP A 145 -5.41 -3.04 -10.24
CA TRP A 145 -5.03 -2.20 -9.11
C TRP A 145 -4.07 -1.08 -9.51
N LEU A 146 -3.21 -1.31 -10.49
CA LEU A 146 -2.17 -0.35 -10.87
C LEU A 146 -2.77 0.87 -11.55
N GLU A 147 -3.75 0.64 -12.43
CA GLU A 147 -4.55 1.69 -13.05
C GLU A 147 -5.33 2.49 -12.00
N ILE A 148 -5.95 1.81 -11.03
CA ILE A 148 -6.70 2.47 -9.95
C ILE A 148 -5.77 3.36 -9.12
N VAL A 149 -4.61 2.84 -8.71
CA VAL A 149 -3.60 3.60 -7.97
C VAL A 149 -3.21 4.83 -8.76
N CYS A 150 -2.79 4.67 -10.01
CA CYS A 150 -2.32 5.78 -10.83
C CYS A 150 -3.42 6.81 -11.09
N SER A 151 -4.66 6.37 -11.23
CA SER A 151 -5.83 7.24 -11.40
C SER A 151 -6.03 8.18 -10.22
N ARG A 152 -5.76 7.69 -9.00
CA ARG A 152 -5.77 8.54 -7.81
C ARG A 152 -4.57 9.45 -7.71
N MET A 153 -3.38 8.95 -8.10
CA MET A 153 -2.16 9.74 -8.08
C MET A 153 -2.13 10.86 -9.15
N GLU A 154 -3.10 10.94 -10.07
CA GLU A 154 -3.27 12.10 -10.96
C GLU A 154 -3.77 13.36 -10.24
N GLU A 155 -4.42 13.19 -9.09
CA GLU A 155 -4.91 14.32 -8.31
C GLU A 155 -3.75 14.99 -7.59
N ARG A 156 -3.49 16.26 -7.92
CA ARG A 156 -2.33 17.01 -7.41
C ARG A 156 -2.25 17.10 -5.88
N GLU A 157 -3.40 16.98 -5.20
CA GLU A 157 -3.49 17.03 -3.73
C GLU A 157 -3.20 15.66 -3.09
N ILE A 158 -3.19 14.57 -3.86
CA ILE A 158 -2.98 13.20 -3.36
C ILE A 158 -1.50 12.85 -3.39
N GLY A 159 -0.90 12.73 -2.21
CA GLY A 159 0.50 12.29 -2.03
C GLY A 159 0.67 10.78 -1.77
N VAL A 160 -0.35 10.10 -1.25
CA VAL A 160 -0.30 8.67 -0.87
C VAL A 160 -1.67 8.03 -1.09
N VAL A 161 -1.68 6.83 -1.62
CA VAL A 161 -2.88 5.99 -1.80
C VAL A 161 -2.63 4.64 -1.15
N SER A 162 -3.61 4.14 -0.40
CA SER A 162 -3.55 2.82 0.23
C SER A 162 -4.80 2.02 -0.10
N GLY A 163 -4.62 0.73 -0.37
CA GLY A 163 -5.72 -0.20 -0.60
C GLY A 163 -6.58 -0.43 0.65
N ILE A 164 -7.79 -0.91 0.40
CA ILE A 164 -8.73 -1.31 1.45
C ILE A 164 -8.72 -2.84 1.51
N GLU A 165 -8.59 -3.36 2.72
CA GLU A 165 -8.60 -4.80 2.97
C GLU A 165 -10.01 -5.35 2.82
N ARG A 166 -10.17 -6.32 1.92
CA ARG A 166 -11.32 -7.22 1.91
C ARG A 166 -10.85 -8.64 2.18
N GLU A 167 -11.64 -9.34 2.98
CA GLU A 167 -11.39 -10.74 3.30
C GLU A 167 -11.97 -11.62 2.18
N ILE A 168 -11.12 -12.50 1.63
CA ILE A 168 -11.50 -13.41 0.53
C ILE A 168 -11.99 -14.76 1.08
N LEU A 169 -11.74 -15.06 2.36
CA LEU A 169 -12.00 -16.37 2.97
C LEU A 169 -13.11 -16.29 4.02
N ALA A 170 -14.19 -17.04 3.79
CA ALA A 170 -15.46 -17.01 4.51
C ALA A 170 -15.45 -17.61 5.95
N ASP A 171 -14.28 -17.85 6.56
CA ASP A 171 -14.17 -18.74 7.73
C ASP A 171 -13.89 -18.04 9.08
N TYR A 172 -13.73 -16.71 9.10
CA TYR A 172 -13.58 -15.92 10.34
C TYR A 172 -14.89 -15.19 10.68
N GLN A 173 -15.90 -15.90 11.19
CA GLN A 173 -17.19 -15.27 11.48
C GLN A 173 -17.15 -14.34 12.70
N GLY A 174 -17.48 -13.06 12.48
CA GLY A 174 -18.24 -12.23 13.43
C GLY A 174 -17.52 -11.01 14.01
N PHE A 175 -16.42 -11.20 14.75
CA PHE A 175 -15.74 -10.08 15.43
C PHE A 175 -14.76 -9.35 14.51
N ASP A 176 -13.97 -10.10 13.75
CA ASP A 176 -12.96 -9.53 12.85
C ASP A 176 -13.63 -8.80 11.68
N ASP A 177 -14.67 -9.36 11.08
CA ASP A 177 -15.51 -8.68 10.08
C ASP A 177 -16.06 -7.34 10.57
N TYR A 178 -16.62 -7.31 11.78
CA TYR A 178 -17.20 -6.10 12.35
C TYR A 178 -16.13 -5.05 12.64
N TYR A 179 -15.02 -5.46 13.25
CA TYR A 179 -13.91 -4.56 13.58
C TYR A 179 -13.27 -3.99 12.30
N ARG A 180 -12.98 -4.85 11.33
CA ARG A 180 -12.38 -4.47 10.04
C ARG A 180 -13.33 -3.61 9.22
N GLY A 181 -14.61 -3.95 9.16
CA GLY A 181 -15.63 -3.15 8.48
C GLY A 181 -15.72 -1.73 9.06
N LYS A 182 -15.72 -1.60 10.40
CA LYS A 182 -15.68 -0.29 11.06
C LYS A 182 -14.36 0.44 10.84
N SER A 183 -13.22 -0.26 10.92
CA SER A 183 -11.90 0.33 10.67
C SER A 183 -11.77 0.83 9.23
N ASN A 184 -12.23 0.07 8.24
CA ASN A 184 -12.24 0.46 6.84
C ASN A 184 -13.17 1.65 6.62
N ARG A 185 -14.38 1.62 7.20
CA ARG A 185 -15.29 2.77 7.13
C ARG A 185 -14.65 4.03 7.71
N LEU A 186 -13.96 3.93 8.84
CA LEU A 186 -13.28 5.08 9.45
C LEU A 186 -12.20 5.63 8.53
N ARG A 187 -11.31 4.76 8.01
CA ARG A 187 -10.24 5.15 7.08
C ARG A 187 -10.76 5.83 5.82
N ILE A 188 -11.84 5.32 5.24
CA ILE A 188 -12.47 5.91 4.04
C ILE A 188 -13.01 7.30 4.38
N LEU A 189 -13.78 7.42 5.47
CA LEU A 189 -14.37 8.70 5.86
C LEU A 189 -13.32 9.75 6.22
N GLU A 190 -12.25 9.35 6.90
CA GLU A 190 -11.10 10.23 7.17
C GLU A 190 -10.43 10.68 5.87
N SER A 191 -10.20 9.75 4.93
CA SER A 191 -9.58 10.06 3.64
C SER A 191 -10.46 10.95 2.75
N ASP A 192 -11.79 10.81 2.84
CA ASP A 192 -12.73 11.68 2.12
C ASP A 192 -12.80 13.10 2.73
N ILE A 193 -12.52 13.24 4.03
CA ILE A 193 -12.48 14.54 4.71
C ILE A 193 -11.15 15.24 4.45
N ASP A 194 -10.04 14.51 4.57
CA ASP A 194 -8.68 15.04 4.37
C ASP A 194 -7.67 13.91 4.13
N SER A 195 -7.38 13.10 5.16
CA SER A 195 -6.40 12.02 5.12
C SER A 195 -6.63 11.02 6.24
N THR A 196 -6.20 9.76 6.05
CA THR A 196 -6.17 8.77 7.13
C THR A 196 -4.74 8.56 7.65
N PRO A 197 -4.49 8.62 8.97
CA PRO A 197 -3.16 8.40 9.53
C PRO A 197 -2.73 6.92 9.46
N CYS A 198 -3.66 6.02 9.14
CA CYS A 198 -3.44 4.58 9.12
C CYS A 198 -3.32 4.05 7.67
N SER A 199 -2.09 3.98 7.17
CA SER A 199 -1.73 3.12 6.03
C SER A 199 -1.32 1.74 6.55
N ARG A 200 -1.82 0.65 5.96
CA ARG A 200 -1.40 -0.71 6.34
C ARG A 200 -0.47 -1.33 5.29
N GLY A 201 0.57 -2.00 5.78
CA GLY A 201 1.21 -3.09 5.05
C GLY A 201 0.31 -4.33 5.10
N GLN A 202 0.42 -5.18 4.09
CA GLN A 202 -0.44 -6.34 3.87
C GLN A 202 -0.11 -7.48 4.86
N HIS A 203 -1.05 -8.41 5.03
CA HIS A 203 -0.96 -9.61 5.88
C HIS A 203 -1.52 -10.80 5.07
N PRO A 204 -1.25 -12.09 5.40
CA PRO A 204 -1.49 -13.23 4.50
C PRO A 204 -2.93 -13.52 4.04
N SER A 205 -3.93 -12.73 4.44
CA SER A 205 -5.34 -12.88 4.06
C SER A 205 -5.94 -11.61 3.43
N MET A 206 -5.10 -10.66 3.03
CA MET A 206 -5.53 -9.29 2.74
C MET A 206 -5.24 -8.85 1.29
N GLU A 207 -6.12 -7.97 0.78
CA GLU A 207 -5.85 -7.10 -0.36
C GLU A 207 -5.44 -5.70 0.10
N GLY A 208 -4.34 -5.12 -0.43
CA GLY A 208 -4.16 -3.67 -0.28
C GLY A 208 -2.78 -3.12 -0.55
N ILE A 209 -2.61 -2.34 -1.61
CA ILE A 209 -1.31 -1.79 -2.04
C ILE A 209 -1.08 -0.41 -1.42
N CYS A 210 0.16 -0.07 -1.07
CA CYS A 210 0.54 1.30 -0.68
C CYS A 210 1.32 1.94 -1.82
N ALA A 211 0.84 3.06 -2.34
CA ALA A 211 1.51 3.83 -3.37
C ALA A 211 1.76 5.25 -2.87
N ARG A 212 2.92 5.81 -3.21
CA ARG A 212 3.34 7.14 -2.79
C ARG A 212 3.86 7.91 -4.00
N LEU A 213 3.43 9.17 -4.12
CA LEU A 213 4.02 10.14 -5.06
C LEU A 213 5.32 10.64 -4.45
N ILE A 214 6.37 10.69 -5.24
CA ILE A 214 7.52 11.53 -4.90
C ILE A 214 7.40 12.77 -5.77
N GLN A 215 7.04 13.91 -5.16
CA GLN A 215 7.22 15.20 -5.82
C GLN A 215 8.72 15.51 -5.79
N THR A 216 9.39 15.42 -6.94
CA THR A 216 10.74 15.95 -7.16
C THR A 216 10.72 17.45 -7.42
#